data_AF-A0A8J7XYL8-F1
#
_entry.id   AF-A0A8J7XYL8-F1
#
_cell.length_a   1.000
_cell.length_b   1.000
_cell.length_c   1.000
_cell.angle_alpha   90.00
_cell.angle_beta   90.00
_cell.angle_gamma   90.00
#
_symmetry.space_group_name_H-M   'P 1'
#
loop_
_entity.id
_entity.type
_entity.pdbx_description
1 polymer ?
#
loop_
_entity_poly.entity_id
_entity_poly.type
_entity_poly.pdbx_seq_one_letter_code
_entity_poly.pdbx_strand_id
1 'polypeptide(L)'
;MRSSFRLNSLTKFLTVAVYCVILFIVDDLVVLAGLFVIPFVMYVTRFRVSRFVMIFAVIIFGINAFFIEGDLSYKVEYALRIVLRFLGIVFSGMLFSREDPNEFAHALMNCGLPYRYGMTMVLTFRLIPLFSTESMMIKKAQMARGINLEGVSSLLNSVRYTFFPWIYSALERADALTLSMEGRCFGIYRKRTFRKQSVFSLFDYAWILFMAAALAGAGWWSL
;
A
#
# COMPACT_ATOMS: atom_id res chain seq x y z
N MET A 1 8.30 11.12 -12.30
CA MET A 1 9.68 10.59 -12.15
C MET A 1 9.63 9.10 -12.47
N ARG A 2 10.16 8.68 -13.64
CA ARG A 2 10.17 7.28 -14.10
C ARG A 2 10.97 6.43 -13.11
N SER A 3 10.37 5.38 -12.55
CA SER A 3 11.10 4.43 -11.69
C SER A 3 12.14 3.66 -12.53
N SER A 4 13.35 3.51 -11.98
CA SER A 4 14.54 2.95 -12.65
C SER A 4 14.48 1.42 -12.83
N PHE A 5 13.52 0.74 -12.23
CA PHE A 5 13.28 -0.68 -12.42
C PHE A 5 12.10 -0.88 -13.36
N ARG A 6 12.38 -1.36 -14.58
CA ARG A 6 11.39 -1.75 -15.61
C ARG A 6 10.65 -3.06 -15.26
N LEU A 7 10.32 -3.28 -13.99
CA LEU A 7 9.46 -4.37 -13.54
C LEU A 7 8.03 -3.85 -13.48
N ASN A 8 7.07 -4.69 -13.89
CA ASN A 8 5.66 -4.36 -13.79
C ASN A 8 5.23 -4.14 -12.33
N SER A 9 4.28 -3.24 -12.10
CA SER A 9 3.70 -2.94 -10.78
C SER A 9 3.20 -4.19 -10.05
N LEU A 10 2.59 -5.11 -10.78
CA LEU A 10 2.14 -6.39 -10.21
C LEU A 10 3.31 -7.25 -9.73
N THR A 11 4.42 -7.32 -10.48
CA THR A 11 5.62 -8.08 -10.08
C THR A 11 6.23 -7.52 -8.78
N LYS A 12 6.25 -6.20 -8.63
CA LYS A 12 6.74 -5.53 -7.42
C LYS A 12 5.81 -5.76 -6.23
N PHE A 13 4.49 -5.66 -6.41
CA PHE A 13 3.52 -6.02 -5.38
C PHE A 13 3.66 -7.47 -4.93
N LEU A 14 3.79 -8.40 -5.89
CA LEU A 14 4.00 -9.81 -5.61
C LEU A 14 5.32 -10.05 -4.87
N THR A 15 6.39 -9.33 -5.25
CA THR A 15 7.67 -9.36 -4.53
C THR A 15 7.51 -8.95 -3.06
N VAL A 16 6.77 -7.89 -2.78
CA VAL A 16 6.50 -7.45 -1.39
C VAL A 16 5.71 -8.51 -0.62
N ALA A 17 4.66 -9.07 -1.22
CA ALA A 17 3.84 -10.11 -0.58
C ALA A 17 4.65 -11.38 -0.28
N VAL A 18 5.42 -11.86 -1.26
CA VAL A 18 6.30 -13.03 -1.12
C VAL A 18 7.35 -12.78 -0.04
N TYR A 19 7.99 -11.61 -0.05
CA TYR A 19 8.98 -11.24 0.96
C TYR A 19 8.39 -11.23 2.38
N CYS A 20 7.17 -10.72 2.55
CA CYS A 20 6.47 -10.78 3.83
C CYS A 20 6.23 -12.24 4.27
N VAL A 21 5.82 -13.13 3.38
CA VAL A 21 5.62 -14.55 3.70
C VAL A 21 6.94 -15.22 4.10
N ILE A 22 8.04 -14.96 3.38
CA ILE A 22 9.36 -15.49 3.71
C ILE A 22 9.81 -15.04 5.11
N LEU A 23 9.59 -13.77 5.47
CA LEU A 23 9.91 -13.24 6.80
C LEU A 23 9.16 -13.95 7.95
N PHE A 24 7.97 -14.48 7.67
CA PHE A 24 7.18 -15.22 8.66
C PHE A 24 7.61 -16.68 8.80
N ILE A 25 8.08 -17.31 7.71
CA ILE A 25 8.51 -18.71 7.71
C ILE A 25 9.91 -18.87 8.32
N VAL A 26 10.79 -17.89 8.12
CA VAL A 26 12.18 -17.97 8.60
C VAL A 26 12.26 -17.60 10.08
N ASP A 27 12.65 -18.56 10.91
CA ASP A 27 12.88 -18.39 12.36
C ASP A 27 14.34 -18.15 12.73
N ASP A 28 15.30 -18.49 11.85
CA ASP A 28 16.72 -18.32 12.09
C ASP A 28 17.16 -16.85 12.07
N LEU A 29 17.85 -16.43 13.14
CA LEU A 29 18.33 -15.05 13.32
C LEU A 29 19.27 -14.60 12.20
N VAL A 30 20.19 -15.47 11.78
CA VAL A 30 21.22 -15.15 10.78
C VAL A 30 20.59 -14.94 9.40
N VAL A 31 19.64 -15.81 9.03
CA VAL A 31 18.93 -15.72 7.75
C VAL A 31 18.04 -14.47 7.73
N LEU A 32 17.36 -14.18 8.84
CA LEU A 32 16.54 -12.98 8.98
C LEU A 32 17.37 -11.69 8.89
N ALA A 33 18.54 -11.65 9.54
CA ALA A 33 19.46 -10.52 9.46
C ALA A 33 20.01 -10.35 8.03
N GLY A 34 20.37 -11.44 7.35
CA GLY A 34 20.81 -11.40 5.95
C GLY A 34 19.72 -10.89 5.00
N LEU A 35 18.48 -11.38 5.19
CA LEU A 35 17.32 -10.94 4.40
C LEU A 35 17.05 -9.44 4.61
N PHE A 36 17.21 -8.94 5.84
CA PHE A 36 17.05 -7.53 6.19
C PHE A 36 18.09 -6.60 5.54
N VAL A 37 19.32 -7.07 5.33
CA VAL A 37 20.41 -6.27 4.73
C VAL A 37 20.06 -5.85 3.29
N ILE A 38 19.40 -6.71 2.52
CA ILE A 38 19.05 -6.46 1.11
C ILE A 38 18.15 -5.21 0.94
N PRO A 39 16.97 -5.12 1.57
CA PRO A 39 16.16 -3.90 1.53
C PRO A 39 16.85 -2.76 2.26
N PHE A 40 17.57 -2.99 3.36
CA PHE A 40 18.24 -1.93 4.12
C PHE A 40 19.30 -1.18 3.29
N VAL A 41 20.19 -1.88 2.59
CA VAL A 41 21.23 -1.28 1.73
C VAL A 41 20.62 -0.52 0.56
N MET A 42 19.58 -1.08 -0.06
CA MET A 42 18.86 -0.40 -1.15
C MET A 42 18.17 0.88 -0.67
N TYR A 43 17.79 0.96 0.61
CA TYR A 43 17.00 2.06 1.16
C TYR A 43 17.83 3.17 1.81
N VAL A 44 18.95 2.83 2.47
CA VAL A 44 19.79 3.81 3.21
C VAL A 44 20.35 4.91 2.32
N THR A 45 20.51 4.62 1.03
CA THR A 45 21.00 5.57 0.02
C THR A 45 19.94 6.53 -0.51
N ARG A 46 18.65 6.31 -0.21
CA ARG A 46 17.55 6.96 -0.95
C ARG A 46 16.44 7.57 -0.09
N PHE A 47 16.27 7.18 1.18
CA PHE A 47 15.16 7.67 2.00
C PHE A 47 15.53 7.91 3.46
N ARG A 48 14.90 8.93 4.05
CA ARG A 48 14.97 9.21 5.49
C ARG A 48 13.97 8.29 6.18
N VAL A 49 14.45 7.33 6.96
CA VAL A 49 13.56 6.53 7.83
C VAL A 49 12.80 7.49 8.73
N SER A 50 11.47 7.36 8.76
CA SER A 50 10.64 8.23 9.59
C SER A 50 10.93 7.98 11.06
N ARG A 51 11.06 9.04 11.86
CA ARG A 51 11.29 8.94 13.31
C ARG A 51 10.25 8.06 14.00
N PHE A 52 9.02 8.03 13.49
CA PHE A 52 7.96 7.15 13.98
C PHE A 52 8.33 5.66 13.90
N VAL A 53 8.90 5.20 12.79
CA VAL A 53 9.24 3.77 12.61
C VAL A 53 10.30 3.33 13.63
N MET A 54 11.29 4.19 13.89
CA MET A 54 12.32 3.88 14.90
C MET A 54 11.74 3.85 16.32
N ILE A 55 10.84 4.78 16.66
CA ILE A 55 10.16 4.78 17.96
C ILE A 55 9.37 3.49 18.15
N PHE A 56 8.59 3.06 17.14
CA PHE A 56 7.85 1.80 17.21
C PHE A 56 8.77 0.59 17.34
N ALA A 57 9.89 0.54 16.62
CA ALA A 57 10.85 -0.55 16.73
C ALA A 57 11.44 -0.68 18.15
N VAL A 58 11.78 0.45 18.79
CA VAL A 58 12.29 0.47 20.17
C VAL A 58 11.21 0.04 21.18
N ILE A 59 9.97 0.49 20.98
CA ILE A 59 8.83 0.07 21.83
C ILE A 59 8.60 -1.44 21.71
N ILE A 60 8.61 -1.97 20.48
CA ILE A 60 8.46 -3.41 20.22
C ILE A 60 9.59 -4.19 20.90
N PHE A 61 10.83 -3.72 20.78
CA PHE A 61 11.97 -4.34 21.46
C PHE A 61 11.77 -4.34 22.99
N GLY A 62 11.42 -3.21 23.57
CA GLY A 62 11.23 -3.05 25.01
C GLY A 62 10.11 -3.92 25.58
N ILE A 63 8.96 -3.97 24.90
CA ILE A 63 7.84 -4.83 25.30
C ILE A 63 8.24 -6.30 25.26
N ASN A 64 8.88 -6.76 24.18
CA ASN A 64 9.26 -8.17 24.06
C ASN A 64 10.37 -8.56 25.04
N ALA A 65 11.34 -7.69 25.30
CA ALA A 65 12.39 -7.95 26.28
C ALA A 65 11.84 -8.06 27.71
N PHE A 66 10.76 -7.33 28.03
CA PHE A 66 10.15 -7.33 29.36
C PHE A 66 9.15 -8.47 29.58
N PHE A 67 8.35 -8.81 28.55
CA PHE A 67 7.20 -9.71 28.70
C PHE A 67 7.52 -11.19 28.44
N ILE A 68 8.62 -11.53 27.76
CA ILE A 68 9.05 -12.93 27.61
C ILE A 68 9.75 -13.40 28.88
N GLU A 69 9.30 -14.52 29.43
CA GLU A 69 9.95 -15.26 30.51
C GLU A 69 11.01 -16.23 29.92
N GLY A 70 12.23 -16.25 30.46
CA GLY A 70 13.36 -17.04 29.94
C GLY A 70 14.73 -16.44 30.28
N ASP A 71 15.83 -17.06 29.83
CA ASP A 71 17.16 -16.49 30.03
C ASP A 71 17.36 -15.19 29.25
N LEU A 72 18.25 -14.32 29.74
CA LEU A 72 18.56 -13.03 29.12
C LEU A 72 18.95 -13.17 27.65
N SER A 73 19.67 -14.24 27.28
CA SER A 73 20.08 -14.46 25.89
C SER A 73 18.90 -14.79 24.97
N TYR A 74 17.98 -15.66 25.41
CA TYR A 74 16.77 -15.99 24.64
C TYR A 74 15.84 -14.79 24.49
N LYS A 75 15.69 -13.98 25.55
CA LYS A 75 14.87 -12.75 25.51
C LYS A 75 15.37 -11.76 24.46
N VAL A 76 16.68 -11.49 24.47
CA VAL A 76 17.30 -10.54 23.53
C VAL A 76 17.21 -11.06 22.10
N GLU A 77 17.48 -12.35 21.89
CA GLU A 77 17.41 -12.96 20.57
C GLU A 77 15.99 -12.91 20.00
N TYR A 78 14.99 -13.30 20.78
CA TYR A 78 13.60 -13.27 20.35
C TYR A 78 13.10 -11.84 20.06
N ALA A 79 13.43 -10.88 20.94
CA ALA A 79 13.11 -9.47 20.72
C ALA A 79 13.78 -8.93 19.45
N LEU A 80 15.03 -9.31 19.18
CA LEU A 80 15.73 -8.93 17.95
C LEU A 80 15.06 -9.52 16.71
N ARG A 81 14.63 -10.79 16.75
CA ARG A 81 13.89 -11.43 15.64
C ARG A 81 12.62 -10.67 15.29
N ILE A 82 11.80 -10.30 16.28
CA ILE A 82 10.56 -9.57 16.05
C ILE A 82 10.82 -8.17 15.47
N VAL A 83 11.82 -7.46 16.00
CA VAL A 83 12.17 -6.13 15.51
C VAL A 83 12.68 -6.18 14.07
N LEU A 84 13.53 -7.15 13.73
CA LEU A 84 14.01 -7.36 12.37
C LEU A 84 12.87 -7.72 11.41
N ARG A 85 11.91 -8.56 11.81
CA ARG A 85 10.70 -8.85 11.03
C ARG A 85 9.88 -7.59 10.78
N PHE A 86 9.61 -6.83 11.83
CA PHE A 86 8.86 -5.57 11.73
C PHE A 86 9.53 -4.59 10.77
N LEU A 87 10.82 -4.34 10.94
CA LEU A 87 11.56 -3.43 10.07
C LEU A 87 11.60 -3.95 8.64
N GLY A 88 11.84 -5.26 8.44
CA GLY A 88 11.81 -5.90 7.13
C GLY A 88 10.49 -5.68 6.38
N ILE A 89 9.35 -5.90 7.05
CA ILE A 89 8.01 -5.66 6.47
C ILE A 89 7.83 -4.19 6.10
N VAL A 90 8.20 -3.27 7.02
CA VAL A 90 8.06 -1.83 6.78
C VAL A 90 8.89 -1.39 5.57
N PHE A 91 10.16 -1.80 5.48
CA PHE A 91 11.02 -1.45 4.35
C PHE A 91 10.51 -2.03 3.03
N SER A 92 10.01 -3.27 3.04
CA SER A 92 9.40 -3.90 1.87
C SER A 92 8.17 -3.12 1.38
N GLY A 93 7.26 -2.75 2.29
CA GLY A 93 6.06 -1.97 1.96
C GLY A 93 6.36 -0.60 1.35
N MET A 94 7.48 0.03 1.73
CA MET A 94 7.89 1.30 1.13
C MET A 94 8.36 1.18 -0.33
N LEU A 95 8.73 -0.01 -0.80
CA LEU A 95 9.02 -0.24 -2.23
C LEU A 95 7.75 -0.02 -3.07
N PHE A 96 6.61 -0.51 -2.59
CA PHE A 96 5.32 -0.38 -3.27
C PHE A 96 4.76 1.05 -3.22
N SER A 97 5.02 1.80 -2.15
CA SER A 97 4.49 3.17 -1.98
C SER A 97 4.91 4.17 -3.08
N ARG A 98 5.92 3.87 -3.89
CA ARG A 98 6.38 4.74 -5.00
C ARG A 98 5.64 4.51 -6.31
N GLU A 99 4.78 3.50 -6.37
CA GLU A 99 4.08 3.16 -7.61
C GLU A 99 2.88 4.08 -7.84
N ASP A 100 2.67 4.44 -9.10
CA ASP A 100 1.48 5.14 -9.52
C ASP A 100 0.26 4.21 -9.34
N PRO A 101 -0.75 4.59 -8.53
CA PRO A 101 -1.92 3.74 -8.27
C PRO A 101 -2.68 3.34 -9.54
N ASN A 102 -2.60 4.19 -10.58
CA ASN A 102 -3.16 3.92 -11.90
C ASN A 102 -2.44 2.76 -12.61
N GLU A 103 -1.10 2.68 -12.50
CA GLU A 103 -0.31 1.60 -13.12
C GLU A 103 -0.61 0.25 -12.44
N PHE A 104 -0.76 0.26 -11.12
CA PHE A 104 -1.18 -0.91 -10.35
C PHE A 104 -2.56 -1.43 -10.79
N ALA A 105 -3.55 -0.53 -10.91
CA ALA A 105 -4.89 -0.91 -11.36
C ALA A 105 -4.90 -1.47 -12.80
N HIS A 106 -4.06 -0.93 -13.69
CA HIS A 106 -3.89 -1.47 -15.04
C HIS A 106 -3.21 -2.85 -15.05
N ALA A 107 -2.19 -3.05 -14.21
CA ALA A 107 -1.54 -4.35 -14.07
C ALA A 107 -2.53 -5.42 -13.56
N LEU A 108 -3.44 -5.04 -12.66
CA LEU A 108 -4.50 -5.92 -12.16
C LEU A 108 -5.53 -6.28 -13.25
N MET A 109 -5.89 -5.34 -14.11
CA MET A 109 -6.73 -5.60 -15.29
C MET A 109 -6.09 -6.61 -16.25
N ASN A 110 -4.77 -6.51 -16.45
CA ASN A 110 -4.03 -7.45 -17.30
C ASN A 110 -3.94 -8.87 -16.70
N CYS A 111 -4.04 -8.99 -15.37
CA CYS A 111 -4.06 -10.27 -14.66
C CYS A 111 -5.40 -11.02 -14.77
N GLY A 112 -6.41 -10.44 -15.44
CA GLY A 112 -7.73 -11.05 -15.63
C GLY A 112 -8.87 -10.37 -14.88
N LEU A 113 -8.61 -9.28 -14.15
CA LEU A 113 -9.68 -8.49 -13.54
C LEU A 113 -10.55 -7.87 -14.64
N PRO A 114 -11.89 -8.06 -14.63
CA PRO A 114 -12.77 -7.45 -15.62
C PRO A 114 -12.58 -5.93 -15.67
N TYR A 115 -12.54 -5.38 -16.88
CA TYR A 115 -12.18 -3.97 -17.09
C TYR A 115 -13.09 -2.99 -16.31
N ARG A 116 -14.34 -3.37 -16.01
CA ARG A 116 -15.27 -2.57 -15.23
C ARG A 116 -14.71 -2.28 -13.82
N TYR A 117 -14.27 -3.33 -13.10
CA TYR A 117 -13.71 -3.18 -11.76
C TYR A 117 -12.38 -2.41 -11.77
N GLY A 118 -11.51 -2.72 -12.72
CA GLY A 118 -10.24 -1.99 -12.83
C GLY A 118 -10.42 -0.51 -13.16
N MET A 119 -11.41 -0.18 -14.01
CA MET A 119 -11.74 1.22 -14.30
C MET A 119 -12.35 1.94 -13.10
N THR A 120 -13.15 1.26 -12.28
CA THR A 120 -13.63 1.81 -11.00
C THR A 120 -12.45 2.15 -10.10
N MET A 121 -11.46 1.26 -9.96
CA MET A 121 -10.27 1.52 -9.14
C MET A 121 -9.47 2.74 -9.63
N VAL A 122 -9.22 2.83 -10.94
CA VAL A 122 -8.56 4.01 -11.56
C VAL A 122 -9.35 5.29 -11.29
N LEU A 123 -10.68 5.23 -11.43
CA LEU A 123 -11.56 6.36 -11.18
C LEU A 123 -11.51 6.76 -9.70
N THR A 124 -11.60 5.81 -8.77
CA THR A 124 -11.51 6.05 -7.33
C THR A 124 -10.23 6.81 -6.99
N PHE A 125 -9.07 6.35 -7.47
CA PHE A 125 -7.80 7.04 -7.20
C PHE A 125 -7.74 8.48 -7.74
N ARG A 126 -8.44 8.77 -8.85
CA ARG A 126 -8.56 10.13 -9.37
C ARG A 126 -9.56 10.98 -8.59
N LEU A 127 -10.64 10.39 -8.09
CA LEU A 127 -11.68 11.09 -7.35
C LEU A 127 -11.28 11.39 -5.89
N ILE A 128 -10.43 10.57 -5.26
CA ILE A 128 -9.93 10.83 -3.89
C ILE A 128 -9.37 12.25 -3.70
N PRO A 129 -8.38 12.73 -4.50
CA PRO A 129 -7.84 14.07 -4.31
C PRO A 129 -8.88 15.16 -4.56
N LEU A 130 -9.75 14.97 -5.56
CA LEU A 130 -10.85 15.88 -5.86
C LEU A 130 -11.80 16.01 -4.66
N PHE A 131 -12.29 14.90 -4.12
CA PHE A 131 -13.16 14.89 -2.96
C PHE A 131 -12.50 15.44 -1.70
N SER A 132 -11.20 15.23 -1.53
CA SER A 132 -10.44 15.83 -0.43
C SER A 132 -10.43 17.36 -0.53
N THR A 133 -10.21 17.91 -1.73
CA THR A 133 -10.23 19.37 -1.93
C THR A 133 -11.62 19.96 -1.74
N GLU A 134 -12.65 19.28 -2.21
CA GLU A 134 -14.04 19.69 -2.09
C GLU A 134 -14.51 19.69 -0.63
N SER A 135 -14.19 18.64 0.14
CA SER A 135 -14.45 18.58 1.58
C SER A 135 -13.78 19.75 2.30
N MET A 136 -12.55 20.10 1.93
CA MET A 136 -11.85 21.25 2.51
C MET A 136 -12.53 22.58 2.16
N MET A 137 -13.02 22.74 0.93
CA MET A 137 -13.77 23.95 0.52
C MET A 137 -15.09 24.08 1.29
N ILE A 138 -15.84 23.00 1.42
CA ILE A 138 -17.10 22.98 2.19
C ILE A 138 -16.81 23.34 3.65
N LYS A 139 -15.80 22.72 4.27
CA LYS A 139 -15.39 23.02 5.65
C LYS A 139 -15.07 24.50 5.83
N LYS A 140 -14.26 25.09 4.95
CA LYS A 140 -13.91 26.51 4.99
C LYS A 140 -15.12 27.44 4.79
N ALA A 141 -16.03 27.10 3.90
CA ALA A 141 -17.25 27.87 3.66
C ALA A 141 -18.16 27.89 4.90
N GLN A 142 -18.30 26.77 5.59
CA GLN A 142 -19.09 26.70 6.82
C GLN A 142 -18.42 27.45 7.98
N MET A 143 -17.08 27.43 8.07
CA MET A 143 -16.35 28.28 9.02
C MET A 143 -16.57 29.77 8.77
N ALA A 144 -16.61 30.20 7.50
CA ALA A 144 -16.92 31.58 7.14
C ALA A 144 -18.35 32.01 7.52
N ARG A 145 -19.28 31.06 7.65
CA ARG A 145 -20.64 31.26 8.17
C ARG A 145 -20.71 31.30 9.70
N GLY A 146 -19.56 31.27 10.39
CA GLY A 146 -19.49 31.30 11.85
C GLY A 146 -19.73 29.94 12.52
N ILE A 147 -19.83 28.85 11.74
CA ILE A 147 -19.97 27.51 12.31
C ILE A 147 -18.58 27.05 12.75
N ASN A 148 -18.39 26.94 14.06
CA ASN A 148 -17.16 26.36 14.59
C ASN A 148 -17.18 24.85 14.33
N LEU A 149 -16.22 24.32 13.57
CA LEU A 149 -16.11 22.89 13.21
C LEU A 149 -14.88 22.24 13.87
N GLU A 150 -14.22 22.96 14.77
CA GLU A 150 -13.02 22.50 15.47
C GLU A 150 -13.33 22.19 16.93
N GLY A 151 -12.73 21.11 17.44
CA GLY A 151 -12.95 20.62 18.80
C GLY A 151 -13.87 19.39 18.89
N VAL A 152 -13.72 18.65 19.98
CA VAL A 152 -14.42 17.36 20.22
C VAL A 152 -15.94 17.57 20.38
N SER A 153 -16.36 18.71 20.93
CA SER A 153 -17.77 19.09 21.08
C SER A 153 -18.45 19.46 19.76
N SER A 154 -17.68 19.69 18.69
CA SER A 154 -18.21 20.11 17.38
C SER A 154 -18.28 18.97 16.34
N LEU A 155 -18.08 17.72 16.77
CA LEU A 155 -18.20 16.57 15.87
C LEU A 155 -19.58 16.48 15.22
N LEU A 156 -20.65 16.74 15.99
CA LEU A 156 -22.03 16.71 15.48
C LEU A 156 -22.25 17.77 14.39
N ASN A 157 -21.70 18.97 14.57
CA ASN A 157 -21.77 20.05 13.60
C ASN A 157 -20.92 19.75 12.36
N SER A 158 -19.74 19.14 12.54
CA SER A 158 -18.89 18.70 11.43
C SER A 158 -19.61 17.71 10.51
N VAL A 159 -20.27 16.71 11.10
CA VAL A 159 -21.08 15.75 10.34
C VAL A 159 -22.25 16.45 9.64
N ARG A 160 -23.01 17.28 10.37
CA ARG A 160 -24.19 17.96 9.81
C ARG A 160 -23.85 18.90 8.66
N TYR A 161 -22.81 19.73 8.81
CA TYR A 161 -22.55 20.85 7.90
C TYR A 161 -21.44 20.58 6.88
N THR A 162 -20.57 19.59 7.10
CA THR A 162 -19.50 19.23 6.16
C THR A 162 -19.78 17.89 5.48
N PHE A 163 -20.13 16.85 6.24
CA PHE A 163 -20.22 15.48 5.71
C PHE A 163 -21.44 15.27 4.80
N PHE A 164 -22.65 15.67 5.23
CA PHE A 164 -23.85 15.53 4.41
C PHE A 164 -23.77 16.29 3.07
N PRO A 165 -23.37 17.59 3.03
CA PRO A 165 -23.23 18.29 1.76
C PRO A 165 -22.14 17.69 0.87
N TRP A 166 -21.07 17.17 1.46
CA TRP A 166 -20.00 16.51 0.72
C TRP A 166 -20.48 15.20 0.07
N ILE A 167 -21.27 14.39 0.78
CA ILE A 167 -21.88 13.18 0.21
C ILE A 167 -22.85 13.52 -0.91
N TYR A 168 -23.69 14.55 -0.74
CA TYR A 168 -24.62 14.96 -1.78
C TYR A 168 -23.88 15.36 -3.07
N SER A 169 -22.81 16.16 -2.96
CA SER A 169 -21.96 16.50 -4.11
C SER A 169 -21.28 15.26 -4.73
N ALA A 170 -20.84 14.31 -3.90
CA ALA A 170 -20.25 13.07 -4.39
C ALA A 170 -21.25 12.22 -5.19
N LEU A 171 -22.51 12.17 -4.76
CA LEU A 171 -23.58 11.45 -5.47
C LEU A 171 -23.92 12.12 -6.80
N GLU A 172 -24.09 13.44 -6.81
CA GLU A 172 -24.34 14.21 -8.04
C GLU A 172 -23.22 14.02 -9.08
N ARG A 173 -21.96 14.02 -8.62
CA ARG A 173 -20.81 13.73 -9.50
C ARG A 173 -20.80 12.29 -10.00
N ALA A 174 -21.19 11.33 -9.17
CA ALA A 174 -21.28 9.93 -9.58
C ALA A 174 -22.35 9.74 -10.66
N ASP A 175 -23.50 10.40 -10.53
CA ASP A 175 -24.59 10.37 -11.52
C ASP A 175 -24.15 11.03 -12.83
N ALA A 176 -23.57 12.24 -12.76
CA ALA A 176 -23.05 12.95 -13.94
C ALA A 176 -21.97 12.14 -14.67
N LEU A 177 -21.09 11.46 -13.92
CA LEU A 177 -20.06 10.62 -14.49
C LEU A 177 -20.65 9.36 -15.14
N THR A 178 -21.63 8.73 -14.49
CA THR A 178 -22.31 7.53 -15.03
C THR A 178 -23.03 7.88 -16.33
N LEU A 179 -23.78 8.98 -16.35
CA LEU A 179 -24.45 9.48 -17.56
C LEU A 179 -23.44 9.76 -18.70
N SER A 180 -22.29 10.36 -18.37
CA SER A 180 -21.21 10.60 -19.34
C SER A 180 -20.58 9.29 -19.87
N MET A 181 -20.44 8.29 -19.01
CA MET A 181 -19.91 6.99 -19.35
C MET A 181 -20.88 6.20 -20.25
N GLU A 182 -22.17 6.23 -19.94
CA GLU A 182 -23.23 5.63 -20.76
C GLU A 182 -23.32 6.29 -22.13
N GLY A 183 -23.27 7.63 -22.20
CA GLY A 183 -23.24 8.36 -23.46
C GLY A 183 -22.01 8.03 -24.34
N ARG A 184 -20.91 7.57 -23.74
CA ARG A 184 -19.72 7.06 -24.43
C ARG A 184 -19.73 5.55 -24.65
N CYS A 185 -20.89 4.90 -24.50
CA CYS A 185 -21.05 3.46 -24.71
C CYS A 185 -20.14 2.60 -23.79
N PHE A 186 -19.82 3.09 -22.59
CA PHE A 186 -19.06 2.30 -21.62
C PHE A 186 -19.91 1.11 -21.17
N GLY A 187 -19.45 -0.12 -21.42
CA GLY A 187 -20.24 -1.31 -21.05
C GLY A 187 -20.58 -2.22 -22.22
N ILE A 188 -20.58 -1.69 -23.45
CA ILE A 188 -21.09 -2.41 -24.64
C ILE A 188 -20.21 -3.62 -25.00
N TYR A 189 -18.89 -3.45 -25.00
CA TYR A 189 -17.95 -4.51 -25.38
C TYR A 189 -17.40 -5.25 -24.17
N ARG A 190 -17.25 -6.57 -24.29
CA ARG A 190 -16.70 -7.43 -23.22
C ARG A 190 -15.18 -7.26 -23.05
N LYS A 191 -14.46 -6.91 -24.11
CA LYS A 191 -13.02 -6.61 -24.10
C LYS A 191 -12.81 -5.16 -24.52
N ARG A 192 -11.95 -4.45 -23.79
CA ARG A 192 -11.57 -3.05 -24.07
C ARG A 192 -10.14 -3.01 -24.60
N THR A 193 -9.89 -2.16 -25.57
CA THR A 193 -8.54 -1.82 -26.02
C THR A 193 -7.91 -0.79 -25.06
N PHE A 194 -6.74 -1.10 -24.49
CA PHE A 194 -6.03 -0.20 -23.60
C PHE A 194 -4.99 0.63 -24.36
N ARG A 195 -4.97 1.95 -24.14
CA ARG A 195 -3.99 2.87 -24.73
C ARG A 195 -2.58 2.67 -24.17
N LYS A 196 -2.47 2.31 -22.89
CA LYS A 196 -1.21 1.97 -22.23
C LYS A 196 -1.32 0.52 -21.78
N GLN A 197 -0.64 -0.37 -22.48
CA GLN A 197 -0.58 -1.78 -22.12
C GLN A 197 0.62 -1.99 -21.21
N SER A 198 0.39 -2.56 -20.03
CA SER A 198 1.47 -3.13 -19.20
C SER A 198 1.85 -4.46 -19.83
N VAL A 199 2.99 -4.49 -20.52
CA VAL A 199 3.51 -5.70 -21.15
C VAL A 199 4.44 -6.38 -20.16
N PHE A 200 4.21 -7.67 -19.88
CA PHE A 200 5.14 -8.48 -19.09
C PHE A 200 6.45 -8.66 -19.86
N SER A 201 7.55 -8.23 -19.25
CA SER A 201 8.88 -8.45 -19.80
C SER A 201 9.34 -9.88 -19.48
N LEU A 202 10.23 -10.45 -20.29
CA LEU A 202 10.90 -11.72 -19.99
C LEU A 202 11.59 -11.69 -18.60
N PHE A 203 12.07 -10.52 -18.19
CA PHE A 203 12.62 -10.29 -16.86
C PHE A 203 11.58 -10.42 -15.74
N ASP A 204 10.31 -10.07 -15.96
CA ASP A 204 9.26 -10.24 -14.95
C ASP A 204 9.01 -11.73 -14.68
N TYR A 205 8.97 -12.56 -15.73
CA TYR A 205 8.79 -14.01 -15.59
C TYR A 205 9.95 -14.67 -14.86
N ALA A 206 11.20 -14.32 -15.21
CA ALA A 206 12.37 -14.80 -14.52
C ALA A 206 12.36 -14.41 -13.03
N TRP A 207 11.90 -13.19 -12.71
CA TRP A 207 11.79 -12.71 -11.34
C TRP A 207 10.71 -13.44 -10.53
N ILE A 208 9.56 -13.73 -11.14
CA ILE A 208 8.49 -14.50 -10.51
C ILE A 208 8.97 -15.93 -10.20
N LEU A 209 9.69 -16.56 -11.14
CA LEU A 209 10.26 -17.89 -10.92
C LEU A 209 11.28 -17.88 -9.78
N PHE A 210 12.16 -16.87 -9.74
CA PHE A 210 13.11 -16.69 -8.64
C PHE A 210 12.40 -16.55 -7.28
N MET A 211 11.34 -15.76 -7.21
CA MET A 211 10.54 -15.58 -6.00
C MET A 211 9.85 -16.89 -5.55
N ALA A 212 9.32 -17.66 -6.49
CA ALA A 212 8.71 -18.96 -6.21
C ALA A 212 9.73 -19.98 -5.68
N ALA A 213 10.94 -19.99 -6.27
CA ALA A 213 12.04 -20.83 -5.79
C ALA A 213 12.51 -20.42 -4.39
N ALA A 214 12.60 -19.12 -4.11
CA ALA A 214 12.95 -18.60 -2.80
C ALA A 214 11.94 -19.00 -1.71
N LEU A 215 10.63 -18.97 -2.04
CA LEU A 215 9.58 -19.46 -1.13
C LEU A 215 9.69 -20.96 -0.85
N ALA A 216 9.89 -21.77 -1.90
CA ALA A 216 10.04 -23.21 -1.73
C ALA A 216 11.28 -23.56 -0.90
N GLY A 217 12.40 -22.86 -1.13
CA GLY A 217 13.62 -23.01 -0.34
C GLY A 217 13.44 -22.61 1.12
N ALA A 218 12.75 -21.50 1.39
CA ALA A 218 12.44 -21.07 2.76
C ALA A 218 11.53 -22.06 3.49
N GLY A 219 10.52 -22.62 2.80
CA GLY A 219 9.63 -23.63 3.36
C GLY A 219 10.34 -24.96 3.65
N TRP A 220 11.28 -25.37 2.81
CA TRP A 220 12.11 -26.56 3.05
C TRP A 220 13.09 -26.36 4.21
N TRP A 221 13.60 -25.14 4.41
CA TRP A 221 14.48 -24.82 5.53
C TRP A 221 13.74 -24.81 6.88
N SER A 222 12.43 -24.54 6.88
CA SER A 222 11.61 -24.50 8.09
C SER A 222 11.01 -25.83 8.54
N LEU A 223 11.12 -26.89 7.72
CA LEU A 223 10.62 -28.25 8.03
C LEU A 223 11.72 -29.12 8.65
#